data_AF-A0A9W7CF94-F1
#
_entry.id   AF-A0A9W7CF94-F1
#
_cell.length_a   1.000
_cell.length_b   1.000
_cell.length_c   1.000
_cell.angle_alpha   90.00
_cell.angle_beta   90.00
_cell.angle_gamma   90.00
#
_symmetry.space_group_name_H-M   'P 1'
#
loop_
_entity.id
_entity.type
_entity.pdbx_description
1 polymer ?
#
loop_
_entity_poly.entity_id
_entity_poly.type
_entity_poly.pdbx_seq_one_letter_code
_entity_poly.pdbx_strand_id
1 'polypeptide(L)'
;MPAFEHAAEPRAITGKAKYRDDMLLPTNIMKDPRVAKGSTYSAHHKKVKAEAQALLSKSMGRGGEVGKERRRPKKKKSIYDYKPKEAGDNALDLAPHLVEQVAPIAVATVNTQTAQFEARPPSPEFVPMKTGIDMTTQLSDEVFDFDIEVGPLLQVIVGKTMEQALLEVEGEAELKALENECGRLGDEKKAEEERIRQMDLEAARVWKEKKEKVEAEIAFAKAQDEVRAKVAAVRCMKQILPNMLGEVYQGKVDRGEWVENDIASAFLPWLIKSVEENIEGKRRGSELLDDVIVFSLEKAKSMEKAAREAEEQRLKELSSAAARLRAARVGKVKINITAGSVGLAADKVVGPLDITGSDTVRDLEDKIKAWLTDEGITFEAGESGFLQLGNSVKQRLR
;
A
#
# COMPACT_ATOMS: atom_id res chain seq x y z
N MET A 1 -21.48 40.54 -98.28
CA MET A 1 -20.16 40.59 -97.61
C MET A 1 -20.29 41.30 -96.27
N PRO A 2 -20.38 40.54 -95.17
CA PRO A 2 -19.77 40.95 -93.91
C PRO A 2 -18.78 39.86 -93.45
N ALA A 3 -17.55 40.28 -93.18
CA ALA A 3 -16.48 39.44 -92.66
C ALA A 3 -16.70 39.19 -91.16
N PHE A 4 -16.73 37.93 -90.74
CA PHE A 4 -16.67 37.57 -89.33
C PHE A 4 -15.20 37.37 -88.94
N GLU A 5 -14.63 38.37 -88.28
CA GLU A 5 -13.34 38.29 -87.59
C GLU A 5 -13.53 37.50 -86.28
N HIS A 6 -12.90 36.33 -86.17
CA HIS A 6 -12.78 35.60 -84.92
C HIS A 6 -11.55 36.10 -84.16
N ALA A 7 -11.72 37.13 -83.34
CA ALA A 7 -10.75 37.54 -82.33
C ALA A 7 -11.08 36.83 -81.00
N ALA A 8 -10.36 35.75 -80.67
CA ALA A 8 -10.37 35.15 -79.35
C ALA A 8 -9.02 35.41 -78.68
N GLU A 9 -9.03 36.17 -77.58
CA GLU A 9 -7.82 36.46 -76.80
C GLU A 9 -7.32 35.19 -76.06
N PRO A 10 -5.99 34.96 -76.00
CA PRO A 10 -5.43 33.80 -75.33
C PRO A 10 -5.60 33.88 -73.81
N ARG A 11 -6.32 32.91 -73.24
CA ARG A 11 -6.55 32.82 -71.79
C ARG A 11 -5.34 32.21 -71.10
N ALA A 12 -4.68 32.98 -70.23
CA ALA A 12 -3.51 32.51 -69.48
C ALA A 12 -3.87 31.37 -68.51
N ILE A 13 -3.09 30.29 -68.56
CA ILE A 13 -3.19 29.14 -67.65
C ILE A 13 -2.62 29.59 -66.30
N THR A 14 -3.45 29.75 -65.27
CA THR A 14 -2.98 30.05 -63.92
C THR A 14 -2.17 28.85 -63.39
N GLY A 15 -0.89 29.09 -63.13
CA GLY A 15 0.04 28.08 -62.65
C GLY A 15 -0.38 27.54 -61.28
N LYS A 16 -0.58 26.23 -61.18
CA LYS A 16 -0.65 25.56 -59.88
C LYS A 16 0.75 25.64 -59.25
N ALA A 17 0.83 26.18 -58.03
CA ALA A 17 2.06 26.20 -57.25
C ALA A 17 2.62 24.77 -57.11
N LYS A 18 3.88 24.58 -57.53
CA LYS A 18 4.58 23.28 -57.55
C LYS A 18 5.14 22.86 -56.18
N TYR A 19 5.03 23.70 -55.16
CA TYR A 19 5.46 23.40 -53.80
C TYR A 19 4.41 23.93 -52.82
N ARG A 20 3.97 23.08 -51.89
CA ARG A 20 3.18 23.51 -50.73
C ARG A 20 4.17 23.98 -49.67
N ASP A 21 4.09 25.26 -49.31
CA ASP A 21 4.66 25.74 -48.06
C ASP A 21 4.03 24.96 -46.90
N ASP A 22 4.88 24.29 -46.15
CA ASP A 22 4.52 23.42 -45.04
C ASP A 22 4.28 24.27 -43.79
N MET A 23 3.16 25.00 -43.79
CA MET A 23 2.64 25.62 -42.57
C MET A 23 1.82 24.56 -41.82
N LEU A 24 2.44 24.00 -40.79
CA LEU A 24 1.93 23.01 -39.82
C LEU A 24 0.66 23.50 -39.10
N LEU A 25 -0.46 23.51 -39.81
CA LEU A 25 -1.78 23.45 -39.19
C LEU A 25 -2.15 21.98 -39.05
N PRO A 26 -2.52 21.48 -37.85
CA PRO A 26 -2.93 20.09 -37.68
C PRO A 26 -4.22 19.86 -38.46
N THR A 27 -4.07 19.41 -39.70
CA THR A 27 -5.17 18.91 -40.50
C THR A 27 -5.67 17.65 -39.80
N ASN A 28 -6.93 17.69 -39.37
CA ASN A 28 -7.61 16.56 -38.77
C ASN A 28 -7.27 15.28 -39.56
N ILE A 29 -6.76 14.25 -38.90
CA ILE A 29 -6.41 12.93 -39.46
C ILE A 29 -7.54 12.36 -40.32
N MET A 30 -8.78 12.79 -40.04
CA MET A 30 -9.96 12.52 -40.85
C MET A 30 -10.02 13.26 -42.21
N LYS A 31 -9.01 14.03 -42.61
CA LYS A 31 -8.96 14.67 -43.93
C LYS A 31 -7.65 14.39 -44.65
N ASP A 32 -6.74 13.65 -44.02
CA ASP A 32 -5.49 13.26 -44.64
C ASP A 32 -5.72 12.12 -45.65
N PRO A 33 -5.46 12.33 -46.95
CA PRO A 33 -5.61 11.31 -47.99
C PRO A 33 -4.63 10.13 -47.83
N ARG A 34 -3.60 10.24 -46.99
CA ARG A 34 -2.67 9.14 -46.67
C ARG A 34 -3.22 8.19 -45.62
N VAL A 35 -4.20 8.63 -44.85
CA VAL A 35 -4.82 7.83 -43.79
C VAL A 35 -5.98 7.04 -44.40
N ALA A 36 -5.78 5.74 -44.61
CA ALA A 36 -6.80 4.85 -45.14
C ALA A 36 -7.96 4.74 -44.14
N LYS A 37 -9.10 5.33 -44.49
CA LYS A 37 -10.31 5.26 -43.67
C LYS A 37 -11.15 4.05 -44.02
N GLY A 38 -11.44 3.23 -43.01
CA GLY A 38 -12.33 2.07 -43.13
C GLY A 38 -11.62 0.80 -43.60
N SER A 39 -12.37 -0.30 -43.63
CA SER A 39 -11.87 -1.62 -44.00
C SER A 39 -11.30 -1.64 -45.42
N THR A 40 -10.06 -2.14 -45.57
CA THR A 40 -9.30 -2.25 -46.83
C THR A 40 -10.03 -3.04 -47.93
N TYR A 41 -11.04 -3.83 -47.55
CA TYR A 41 -11.93 -4.55 -48.46
C TYR A 41 -12.69 -3.62 -49.43
N SER A 42 -13.06 -2.40 -48.98
CA SER A 42 -13.81 -1.45 -49.82
C SER A 42 -12.97 -0.83 -50.94
N ALA A 43 -11.65 -0.73 -50.76
CA ALA A 43 -10.75 -0.18 -51.78
C ALA A 43 -10.46 -1.19 -52.89
N HIS A 44 -10.30 -2.48 -52.53
CA HIS A 44 -10.14 -3.57 -53.49
C HIS A 44 -11.39 -3.71 -54.37
N HIS A 45 -12.58 -3.65 -53.77
CA HIS A 45 -13.85 -3.76 -54.50
C HIS A 45 -14.09 -2.60 -55.50
N LYS A 46 -13.57 -1.40 -55.21
CA LYS A 46 -13.63 -0.24 -56.13
C LYS A 46 -12.66 -0.37 -57.30
N LYS A 47 -11.45 -0.90 -57.07
CA LYS A 47 -10.47 -1.15 -58.15
C LYS A 47 -10.94 -2.27 -59.07
N VAL A 48 -11.42 -3.39 -58.51
CA VAL A 48 -11.98 -4.51 -59.28
C VAL A 48 -13.19 -4.06 -60.11
N LYS A 49 -14.06 -3.20 -59.56
CA LYS A 49 -15.20 -2.65 -60.31
C LYS A 49 -14.76 -1.71 -61.44
N ALA A 50 -13.72 -0.90 -61.23
CA ALA A 50 -13.18 0.00 -62.24
C ALA A 50 -12.48 -0.77 -63.37
N GLU A 51 -11.73 -1.83 -63.05
CA GLU A 51 -11.06 -2.71 -64.01
C GLU A 51 -12.07 -3.53 -64.83
N ALA A 52 -13.10 -4.10 -64.18
CA ALA A 52 -14.18 -4.78 -64.88
C ALA A 52 -14.94 -3.83 -65.83
N GLN A 53 -15.18 -2.58 -65.42
CA GLN A 53 -15.85 -1.58 -66.24
C GLN A 53 -14.98 -1.08 -67.40
N ALA A 54 -13.65 -1.04 -67.23
CA ALA A 54 -12.69 -0.74 -68.28
C ALA A 54 -12.60 -1.88 -69.32
N LEU A 55 -12.64 -3.14 -68.88
CA LEU A 55 -12.65 -4.31 -69.76
C LEU A 55 -13.94 -4.39 -70.60
N LEU A 56 -15.12 -4.13 -70.01
CA LEU A 56 -16.38 -4.03 -70.75
C LEU A 56 -16.41 -2.87 -71.77
N SER A 57 -15.69 -1.78 -71.51
CA SER A 57 -15.60 -0.65 -72.45
C SER A 57 -14.68 -0.92 -73.65
N LYS A 58 -13.79 -1.91 -73.54
CA LYS A 58 -12.83 -2.30 -74.59
C LYS A 58 -13.38 -3.34 -75.55
N SER A 59 -14.43 -4.07 -75.17
CA SER A 59 -15.10 -5.07 -76.02
C SER A 59 -16.21 -4.49 -76.92
N MET A 60 -16.58 -3.21 -76.75
CA MET A 60 -17.58 -2.52 -77.55
C MET A 60 -16.94 -1.45 -78.43
N GLY A 61 -16.20 -1.90 -79.44
CA GLY A 61 -15.68 -1.03 -80.50
C GLY A 61 -16.58 -1.04 -81.72
N ARG A 62 -17.46 -0.02 -81.86
CA ARG A 62 -17.81 0.71 -83.10
C ARG A 62 -19.15 1.46 -82.95
N GLY A 63 -19.11 2.75 -83.26
CA GLY A 63 -20.29 3.51 -83.69
C GLY A 63 -20.78 4.57 -82.71
N GLY A 64 -20.61 5.84 -83.13
CA GLY A 64 -21.45 6.95 -82.68
C GLY A 64 -20.84 7.85 -81.61
N GLU A 65 -20.27 8.98 -82.03
CA GLU A 65 -20.26 10.18 -81.21
C GLU A 65 -21.71 10.61 -80.93
N VAL A 66 -22.19 10.34 -79.72
CA VAL A 66 -23.39 10.97 -79.17
C VAL A 66 -23.02 11.51 -77.80
N GLY A 67 -23.20 12.82 -77.63
CA GLY A 67 -22.86 13.58 -76.43
C GLY A 67 -23.36 12.89 -75.17
N LYS A 68 -22.42 12.56 -74.26
CA LYS A 68 -22.73 12.04 -72.92
C LYS A 68 -23.24 13.16 -72.04
N GLU A 69 -24.53 13.45 -72.14
CA GLU A 69 -25.23 14.09 -71.04
C GLU A 69 -25.29 13.07 -69.89
N ARG A 70 -24.54 13.34 -68.81
CA ARG A 70 -24.44 12.45 -67.64
C ARG A 70 -25.81 12.41 -66.94
N ARG A 71 -26.68 11.49 -67.35
CA ARG A 71 -27.90 11.17 -66.61
C ARG A 71 -27.51 10.67 -65.22
N ARG A 72 -27.71 11.53 -64.22
CA ARG A 72 -27.57 11.18 -62.80
C ARG A 72 -28.50 9.99 -62.51
N PRO A 73 -28.05 8.95 -61.78
CA PRO A 73 -28.94 7.87 -61.39
C PRO A 73 -30.08 8.44 -60.55
N LYS A 74 -31.32 8.25 -61.00
CA LYS A 74 -32.51 8.61 -60.21
C LYS A 74 -32.46 7.78 -58.93
N LYS A 75 -32.35 8.45 -57.77
CA LYS A 75 -32.45 7.80 -56.47
C LYS A 75 -33.80 7.09 -56.40
N LYS A 76 -33.81 5.80 -56.06
CA LYS A 76 -35.06 5.08 -55.75
C LYS A 76 -35.69 5.80 -54.55
N LYS A 77 -36.89 6.36 -54.74
CA LYS A 77 -37.64 7.03 -53.68
C LYS A 77 -38.02 5.99 -52.63
N SER A 78 -37.76 6.28 -51.35
CA SER A 78 -38.23 5.45 -50.25
C SER A 78 -39.75 5.57 -50.10
N ILE A 79 -40.40 4.63 -49.42
CA ILE A 79 -41.86 4.70 -49.19
C ILE A 79 -42.28 5.98 -48.46
N TYR A 80 -41.35 6.58 -47.69
CA TYR A 80 -41.53 7.83 -46.98
C TYR A 80 -41.38 9.09 -47.85
N ASP A 81 -40.89 8.96 -49.09
CA ASP A 81 -40.77 10.07 -50.06
C ASP A 81 -42.05 10.26 -50.91
N TYR A 82 -43.08 9.43 -50.70
CA TYR A 82 -44.40 9.62 -51.29
C TYR A 82 -45.21 10.59 -50.43
N LYS A 83 -45.19 11.88 -50.79
CA LYS A 83 -46.20 12.82 -50.30
C LYS A 83 -47.55 12.51 -50.96
N PRO A 84 -48.68 12.53 -50.21
CA PRO A 84 -50.00 12.51 -50.81
C PRO A 84 -50.10 13.62 -51.86
N LYS A 85 -50.65 13.32 -53.04
CA LYS A 85 -50.99 14.38 -54.00
C LYS A 85 -52.02 15.26 -53.30
N GLU A 86 -51.70 16.53 -53.10
CA GLU A 86 -52.68 17.54 -52.73
C GLU A 86 -53.78 17.45 -53.79
N ALA A 87 -55.00 17.13 -53.36
CA ALA A 87 -56.17 17.17 -54.22
C ALA A 87 -56.21 18.58 -54.80
N GLY A 88 -56.08 18.71 -56.11
CA GLY A 88 -56.26 20.00 -56.76
C GLY A 88 -57.61 20.55 -56.35
N ASP A 89 -57.64 21.83 -55.98
CA ASP A 89 -58.86 22.62 -55.82
C ASP A 89 -59.64 22.62 -57.13
N ASN A 90 -60.37 21.54 -57.41
CA ASN A 90 -61.45 21.51 -58.36
C ASN A 90 -62.63 22.19 -57.66
N ALA A 91 -62.56 23.52 -57.55
CA ALA A 91 -63.70 24.32 -57.18
C ALA A 91 -64.79 24.07 -58.23
N LEU A 92 -65.81 23.29 -57.85
CA LEU A 92 -67.00 23.05 -58.65
C LEU A 92 -67.65 24.41 -58.93
N ASP A 93 -67.69 24.82 -60.20
CA ASP A 93 -68.33 26.07 -60.61
C ASP A 93 -69.85 25.93 -60.47
N LEU A 94 -70.38 26.49 -59.39
CA LEU A 94 -71.81 26.51 -59.06
C LEU A 94 -72.55 27.66 -59.77
N ALA A 95 -71.85 28.54 -60.50
CA ALA A 95 -72.45 29.69 -61.17
C ALA A 95 -73.70 29.38 -62.04
N PRO A 96 -73.76 28.29 -62.84
CA PRO A 96 -74.95 28.01 -63.64
C PRO A 96 -76.17 27.56 -62.82
N HIS A 97 -76.01 27.21 -61.55
CA HIS A 97 -77.09 26.77 -60.65
C HIS A 97 -77.53 27.87 -59.66
N LEU A 98 -76.85 29.02 -59.62
CA LEU A 98 -77.23 30.17 -58.79
C LEU A 98 -78.14 31.18 -59.50
N VAL A 99 -78.50 30.95 -60.76
CA VAL A 99 -79.44 31.81 -61.50
C VAL A 99 -80.81 31.15 -61.51
N GLU A 100 -81.81 31.85 -60.95
CA GLU A 100 -83.21 31.45 -60.98
C GLU A 100 -83.70 31.36 -62.45
N GLN A 101 -84.02 30.15 -62.90
CA GLN A 101 -84.56 29.93 -64.24
C GLN A 101 -86.04 30.35 -64.26
N VAL A 102 -86.30 31.60 -64.64
CA VAL A 102 -87.66 32.10 -64.86
C VAL A 102 -88.19 31.52 -66.16
N ALA A 103 -89.12 30.56 -66.08
CA ALA A 103 -89.82 30.05 -67.25
C ALA A 103 -90.66 31.17 -67.89
N PRO A 104 -90.65 31.34 -69.23
CA PRO A 104 -91.46 32.36 -69.88
C PRO A 104 -92.95 32.08 -69.67
N ILE A 105 -93.66 33.04 -69.09
CA ILE A 105 -95.11 32.99 -68.86
C ILE A 105 -95.80 33.10 -70.23
N ALA A 106 -96.60 32.12 -70.61
CA ALA A 106 -97.39 32.16 -71.82
C ALA A 106 -98.47 33.25 -71.72
N VAL A 107 -98.36 34.30 -72.55
CA VAL A 107 -99.33 35.40 -72.62
C VAL A 107 -100.44 35.00 -73.59
N ALA A 108 -101.65 34.75 -73.08
CA ALA A 108 -102.83 34.50 -73.91
C ALA A 108 -103.45 35.83 -74.36
N THR A 109 -103.32 36.15 -75.65
CA THR A 109 -104.00 37.31 -76.26
C THR A 109 -105.43 36.94 -76.60
N VAL A 110 -106.40 37.43 -75.83
CA VAL A 110 -107.83 37.24 -76.10
C VAL A 110 -108.33 38.38 -76.99
N ASN A 111 -108.52 38.08 -78.28
CA ASN A 111 -109.12 39.04 -79.22
C ASN A 111 -110.64 38.96 -79.14
N THR A 112 -111.28 40.10 -78.87
CA THR A 112 -112.74 40.25 -78.80
C THR A 112 -113.34 40.36 -80.21
N GLN A 113 -114.32 39.50 -80.48
CA GLN A 113 -114.98 39.25 -81.76
C GLN A 113 -115.96 40.36 -82.17
N THR A 114 -115.68 41.04 -83.29
CA THR A 114 -116.67 41.75 -84.12
C THR A 114 -116.65 41.14 -85.51
N ALA A 115 -117.32 39.98 -85.65
CA ALA A 115 -117.43 39.29 -86.93
C ALA A 115 -118.51 39.96 -87.81
N GLN A 116 -118.11 40.40 -89.00
CA GLN A 116 -119.02 40.70 -90.12
C GLN A 116 -119.90 39.47 -90.38
N PHE A 117 -121.21 39.67 -90.53
CA PHE A 117 -122.15 38.62 -90.87
C PHE A 117 -121.89 38.10 -92.29
N GLU A 118 -121.09 37.04 -92.40
CA GLU A 118 -120.91 36.28 -93.65
C GLU A 118 -122.16 35.47 -93.97
N ALA A 119 -122.49 35.38 -95.27
CA ALA A 119 -123.66 34.65 -95.74
C ALA A 119 -123.55 33.16 -95.39
N ARG A 120 -124.67 32.57 -94.98
CA ARG A 120 -124.73 31.16 -94.54
C ARG A 120 -124.17 30.25 -95.65
N PRO A 121 -123.18 29.38 -95.36
CA PRO A 121 -122.70 28.42 -96.34
C PRO A 121 -123.85 27.50 -96.79
N PRO A 122 -123.83 27.02 -98.05
CA PRO A 122 -124.88 26.14 -98.56
C PRO A 122 -124.98 24.90 -97.66
N SER A 123 -126.21 24.45 -97.41
CA SER A 123 -126.45 23.28 -96.56
C SER A 123 -125.71 22.05 -97.10
N PRO A 124 -124.97 21.32 -96.24
CA PRO A 124 -124.16 20.18 -96.67
C PRO A 124 -125.02 19.09 -97.30
N GLU A 125 -124.48 18.44 -98.34
CA GLU A 125 -125.15 17.37 -99.07
C GLU A 125 -125.40 16.17 -98.13
N PHE A 126 -126.62 15.61 -98.17
CA PHE A 126 -127.02 14.56 -97.25
C PHE A 126 -126.25 13.25 -97.53
N VAL A 127 -125.40 12.84 -96.58
CA VAL A 127 -124.71 11.54 -96.60
C VAL A 127 -125.49 10.55 -95.73
N PRO A 128 -126.00 9.43 -96.29
CA PRO A 128 -126.71 8.42 -95.51
C PRO A 128 -125.85 7.84 -94.37
N MET A 129 -126.47 7.55 -93.22
CA MET A 129 -125.79 6.91 -92.08
C MET A 129 -125.26 5.52 -92.47
N LYS A 130 -123.98 5.25 -92.19
CA LYS A 130 -123.41 3.90 -92.30
C LYS A 130 -124.20 2.96 -91.39
N THR A 131 -124.89 1.99 -91.99
CA THR A 131 -125.55 0.90 -91.28
C THR A 131 -124.69 -0.35 -91.40
N GLY A 132 -123.74 -0.48 -90.48
CA GLY A 132 -122.89 -1.67 -90.28
C GLY A 132 -122.60 -1.82 -88.79
N ILE A 133 -122.47 -3.06 -88.32
CA ILE A 133 -122.14 -3.35 -86.91
C ILE A 133 -120.62 -3.35 -86.79
N ASP A 134 -120.08 -2.40 -86.02
CA ASP A 134 -118.64 -2.36 -85.74
C ASP A 134 -118.28 -3.43 -84.71
N MET A 135 -117.32 -4.31 -85.04
CA MET A 135 -116.75 -5.30 -84.11
C MET A 135 -115.29 -4.96 -83.84
N THR A 136 -114.93 -4.86 -82.57
CA THR A 136 -113.54 -4.82 -82.10
C THR A 136 -113.22 -6.12 -81.38
N THR A 137 -112.16 -6.81 -81.82
CA THR A 137 -111.65 -8.01 -81.15
C THR A 137 -110.36 -7.64 -80.46
N GLN A 138 -110.33 -7.74 -79.13
CA GLN A 138 -109.11 -7.59 -78.33
C GLN A 138 -108.60 -8.99 -77.98
N LEU A 139 -107.36 -9.28 -78.37
CA LEU A 139 -106.67 -10.48 -77.90
C LEU A 139 -106.24 -10.23 -76.45
N SER A 140 -106.63 -11.11 -75.53
CA SER A 140 -106.15 -11.05 -74.15
C SER A 140 -104.67 -11.42 -74.16
N ASP A 141 -103.81 -10.49 -73.73
CA ASP A 141 -102.35 -10.55 -73.55
C ASP A 141 -101.60 -11.52 -74.49
N GLU A 142 -100.76 -10.94 -75.36
CA GLU A 142 -99.92 -11.58 -76.38
C GLU A 142 -99.63 -13.08 -76.12
N VAL A 143 -99.96 -13.92 -77.11
CA VAL A 143 -99.77 -15.38 -77.03
C VAL A 143 -98.29 -15.66 -76.77
N PHE A 144 -97.97 -16.04 -75.52
CA PHE A 144 -96.61 -16.31 -75.08
C PHE A 144 -95.99 -17.50 -75.82
N ASP A 145 -94.86 -17.27 -76.48
CA ASP A 145 -94.03 -18.30 -77.10
C ASP A 145 -92.78 -18.57 -76.25
N PHE A 146 -92.80 -19.70 -75.54
CA PHE A 146 -91.73 -20.07 -74.61
C PHE A 146 -90.35 -20.14 -75.28
N ASP A 147 -90.28 -20.63 -76.52
CA ASP A 147 -89.00 -20.88 -77.19
C ASP A 147 -88.29 -19.57 -77.58
N ILE A 148 -89.07 -18.52 -77.89
CA ILE A 148 -88.54 -17.17 -78.17
C ILE A 148 -88.13 -16.50 -76.86
N GLU A 149 -88.96 -16.59 -75.81
CA GLU A 149 -88.74 -15.79 -74.61
C GLU A 149 -87.71 -16.39 -73.64
N VAL A 150 -87.48 -17.70 -73.70
CA VAL A 150 -86.40 -18.34 -72.91
C VAL A 150 -85.02 -18.09 -73.51
N GLY A 151 -84.92 -17.77 -74.81
CA GLY A 151 -83.67 -17.59 -75.53
C GLY A 151 -82.70 -16.60 -74.85
N PRO A 152 -83.13 -15.35 -74.56
CA PRO A 152 -82.30 -14.36 -73.87
C PRO A 152 -81.88 -14.80 -72.46
N LEU A 153 -82.77 -15.47 -71.72
CA LEU A 153 -82.49 -15.96 -70.37
C LEU A 153 -81.42 -17.06 -70.40
N LEU A 154 -81.55 -18.03 -71.31
CA LEU A 154 -80.60 -19.12 -71.46
C LEU A 154 -79.23 -18.60 -71.89
N GLN A 155 -79.19 -17.64 -72.81
CA GLN A 155 -77.95 -17.00 -73.26
C GLN A 155 -77.19 -16.35 -72.09
N VAL A 156 -77.90 -15.64 -71.21
CA VAL A 156 -77.28 -14.99 -70.06
C VAL A 156 -76.82 -16.02 -69.02
N ILE A 157 -77.61 -17.06 -68.74
CA ILE A 157 -77.23 -18.10 -67.77
C ILE A 157 -76.01 -18.88 -68.26
N VAL A 158 -76.03 -19.35 -69.51
CA VAL A 158 -74.92 -20.10 -70.08
C VAL A 158 -73.67 -19.21 -70.21
N GLY A 159 -73.84 -17.96 -70.67
CA GLY A 159 -72.73 -17.01 -70.76
C GLY A 159 -72.07 -16.75 -69.40
N LYS A 160 -72.86 -16.42 -68.37
CA LYS A 160 -72.33 -16.15 -67.02
C LYS A 160 -71.72 -17.38 -66.37
N THR A 161 -72.34 -18.56 -66.54
CA THR A 161 -71.80 -19.80 -65.96
C THR A 161 -70.47 -20.20 -66.61
N MET A 162 -70.34 -20.04 -67.92
CA MET A 162 -69.06 -20.27 -68.61
C MET A 162 -68.00 -19.24 -68.23
N GLU A 163 -68.35 -17.95 -68.15
CA GLU A 163 -67.44 -16.89 -67.75
C GLU A 163 -66.96 -17.09 -66.30
N GLN A 164 -67.87 -17.40 -65.39
CA GLN A 164 -67.54 -17.69 -63.99
C GLN A 164 -66.64 -18.93 -63.88
N ALA A 165 -66.96 -20.01 -64.59
CA ALA A 165 -66.14 -21.22 -64.57
C ALA A 165 -64.73 -20.97 -65.11
N LEU A 166 -64.57 -20.15 -66.16
CA LEU A 166 -63.27 -19.78 -66.69
C LEU A 166 -62.45 -18.98 -65.66
N LEU A 167 -63.06 -17.97 -65.05
CA LEU A 167 -62.41 -17.14 -64.03
C LEU A 167 -61.99 -17.96 -62.80
N GLU A 168 -62.81 -18.92 -62.38
CA GLU A 168 -62.50 -19.82 -61.26
C GLU A 168 -61.29 -20.70 -61.59
N VAL A 169 -61.25 -21.32 -62.77
CA VAL A 169 -60.13 -22.17 -63.19
C VAL A 169 -58.83 -21.39 -63.34
N GLU A 170 -58.89 -20.19 -63.92
CA GLU A 170 -57.72 -19.31 -64.02
C GLU A 170 -57.24 -18.86 -62.63
N GLY A 171 -58.18 -18.47 -61.76
CA GLY A 171 -57.88 -18.09 -60.38
C GLY A 171 -57.24 -19.22 -59.58
N GLU A 172 -57.76 -20.45 -59.67
CA GLU A 172 -57.16 -21.63 -59.02
C GLU A 172 -55.76 -21.93 -59.54
N ALA A 173 -55.53 -21.80 -60.85
CA ALA A 173 -54.23 -22.02 -61.45
C ALA A 173 -53.19 -20.98 -60.97
N GLU A 174 -53.57 -19.70 -60.91
CA GLU A 174 -52.73 -18.64 -60.38
C GLU A 174 -52.42 -18.84 -58.90
N LEU A 175 -53.42 -19.19 -58.09
CA LEU A 175 -53.26 -19.37 -56.64
C LEU A 175 -52.34 -20.55 -56.34
N LYS A 176 -52.44 -21.64 -57.11
CA LYS A 176 -51.52 -22.78 -57.05
C LYS A 176 -50.09 -22.41 -57.48
N ALA A 177 -49.94 -21.56 -58.49
CA ALA A 177 -48.63 -21.07 -58.91
C ALA A 177 -47.96 -20.24 -57.81
N LEU A 178 -48.72 -19.35 -57.16
CA LEU A 178 -48.25 -18.53 -56.04
C LEU A 178 -47.89 -19.38 -54.81
N GLU A 179 -48.68 -20.41 -54.49
CA GLU A 179 -48.38 -21.33 -53.39
C GLU A 179 -47.05 -22.05 -53.62
N ASN A 180 -46.83 -22.56 -54.83
CA ASN A 180 -45.57 -23.22 -55.20
C ASN A 180 -44.38 -22.26 -55.10
N GLU A 181 -44.52 -21.02 -55.57
CA GLU A 181 -43.45 -20.02 -55.50
C GLU A 181 -43.17 -19.59 -54.06
N CYS A 182 -44.21 -19.39 -53.24
CA CYS A 182 -44.09 -19.08 -51.83
C CYS A 182 -43.41 -20.22 -51.07
N GLY A 183 -43.76 -21.47 -51.36
CA GLY A 183 -43.11 -22.67 -50.82
C GLY A 183 -41.62 -22.71 -51.15
N ARG A 184 -41.26 -22.54 -52.44
CA ARG A 184 -39.87 -22.50 -52.89
C ARG A 184 -39.05 -21.41 -52.19
N LEU A 185 -39.59 -20.18 -52.13
CA LEU A 185 -38.93 -19.06 -51.44
C LEU A 185 -38.83 -19.29 -49.93
N GLY A 186 -39.82 -19.95 -49.33
CA GLY A 186 -39.80 -20.33 -47.92
C GLY A 186 -38.67 -21.32 -47.62
N ASP A 187 -38.49 -22.32 -48.46
CA ASP A 187 -37.43 -23.32 -48.30
C ASP A 187 -36.04 -22.72 -48.55
N GLU A 188 -35.89 -21.84 -49.53
CA GLU A 188 -34.64 -21.07 -49.75
C GLU A 188 -34.28 -20.20 -48.54
N LYS A 189 -35.27 -19.54 -47.92
CA LYS A 189 -35.05 -18.75 -46.70
C LYS A 189 -34.62 -19.62 -45.52
N LYS A 190 -35.29 -20.75 -45.29
CA LYS A 190 -34.91 -21.69 -44.21
C LYS A 190 -33.48 -22.21 -44.41
N ALA A 191 -33.11 -22.55 -45.64
CA ALA A 191 -31.76 -23.00 -45.96
C ALA A 191 -30.71 -21.91 -45.69
N GLU A 192 -31.00 -20.65 -46.04
CA GLU A 192 -30.08 -19.54 -45.75
C GLU A 192 -30.00 -19.22 -44.25
N GLU A 193 -31.12 -19.27 -43.52
CA GLU A 193 -31.14 -19.10 -42.06
C GLU A 193 -30.28 -20.16 -41.36
N GLU A 194 -30.36 -21.42 -41.80
CA GLU A 194 -29.53 -22.48 -41.27
C GLU A 194 -28.04 -22.29 -41.61
N ARG A 195 -27.74 -21.84 -42.83
CA ARG A 195 -26.36 -21.48 -43.23
C ARG A 195 -25.80 -20.34 -42.38
N ILE A 196 -26.57 -19.28 -42.13
CA ILE A 196 -26.19 -18.15 -41.28
C ILE A 196 -25.97 -18.63 -39.84
N ARG A 197 -26.87 -19.46 -39.31
CA ARG A 197 -26.74 -20.02 -37.97
C ARG A 197 -25.46 -20.84 -37.80
N GLN A 198 -25.09 -21.64 -38.79
CA GLN A 198 -23.83 -22.39 -38.76
C GLN A 198 -22.62 -21.44 -38.78
N MET A 199 -22.63 -20.41 -39.63
CA MET A 199 -21.58 -19.40 -39.67
C MET A 199 -21.42 -18.65 -38.33
N ASP A 200 -22.53 -18.30 -37.68
CA ASP A 200 -22.51 -17.62 -36.39
C ASP A 200 -21.95 -18.51 -35.28
N LEU A 201 -22.27 -19.81 -35.28
CA LEU A 201 -21.72 -20.78 -34.34
C LEU A 201 -20.21 -20.94 -34.52
N GLU A 202 -19.73 -21.04 -35.76
CA GLU A 202 -18.30 -21.10 -36.06
C GLU A 202 -17.58 -19.81 -35.65
N ALA A 203 -18.15 -18.65 -35.97
CA ALA A 203 -17.61 -17.36 -35.58
C ALA A 203 -17.55 -17.22 -34.05
N ALA A 204 -18.59 -17.67 -33.34
CA ALA A 204 -18.61 -17.68 -31.88
C ALA A 204 -17.54 -18.60 -31.30
N ARG A 205 -17.28 -19.77 -31.90
CA ARG A 205 -16.21 -20.69 -31.49
C ARG A 205 -14.83 -20.03 -31.66
N VAL A 206 -14.54 -19.51 -32.84
CA VAL A 206 -13.27 -18.83 -33.14
C VAL A 206 -13.06 -17.62 -32.22
N TRP A 207 -14.13 -16.86 -31.94
CA TRP A 207 -14.06 -15.73 -31.02
C TRP A 207 -13.71 -16.16 -29.60
N LYS A 208 -14.30 -17.25 -29.09
CA LYS A 208 -13.97 -17.79 -27.76
C LYS A 208 -12.51 -18.22 -27.68
N GLU A 209 -12.03 -19.00 -28.65
CA GLU A 209 -10.62 -19.43 -28.71
C GLU A 209 -9.66 -18.23 -28.76
N LYS A 210 -9.99 -17.21 -29.56
CA LYS A 210 -9.20 -15.97 -29.62
C LYS A 210 -9.20 -15.24 -28.29
N LYS A 211 -10.34 -15.16 -27.62
CA LYS A 211 -10.47 -14.50 -26.32
C LYS A 211 -9.61 -15.21 -25.26
N GLU A 212 -9.70 -16.53 -25.19
CA GLU A 212 -8.89 -17.35 -24.27
C GLU A 212 -7.39 -17.17 -24.53
N LYS A 213 -6.98 -17.16 -25.80
CA LYS A 213 -5.58 -16.91 -26.16
C LYS A 213 -5.10 -15.52 -25.75
N VAL A 214 -5.92 -14.49 -25.94
CA VAL A 214 -5.58 -13.11 -25.52
C VAL A 214 -5.49 -13.02 -24.00
N GLU A 215 -6.40 -13.66 -23.27
CA GLU A 215 -6.40 -13.65 -21.80
C GLU A 215 -5.17 -14.39 -21.24
N ALA A 216 -4.81 -15.53 -21.83
CA ALA A 216 -3.60 -16.26 -21.49
C ALA A 216 -2.33 -15.42 -21.76
N GLU A 217 -2.26 -14.72 -22.89
CA GLU A 217 -1.12 -13.86 -23.22
C GLU A 217 -1.00 -12.67 -22.25
N ILE A 218 -2.12 -12.05 -21.89
CA ILE A 218 -2.15 -10.96 -20.89
C ILE A 218 -1.68 -11.46 -19.52
N ALA A 219 -2.15 -12.64 -19.10
CA ALA A 219 -1.73 -13.25 -17.84
C ALA A 219 -0.24 -13.59 -17.84
N PHE A 220 0.27 -14.16 -18.94
CA PHE A 220 1.68 -14.45 -19.12
C PHE A 220 2.55 -13.20 -19.09
N ALA A 221 2.15 -12.14 -19.80
CA ALA A 221 2.86 -10.86 -19.81
C ALA A 221 2.95 -10.25 -18.40
N LYS A 222 1.84 -10.25 -17.64
CA LYS A 222 1.83 -9.77 -16.25
C LYS A 222 2.79 -10.57 -15.36
N ALA A 223 2.75 -11.90 -15.45
CA ALA A 223 3.65 -12.76 -14.69
C ALA A 223 5.12 -12.51 -15.08
N GLN A 224 5.40 -12.28 -16.36
CA GLN A 224 6.74 -11.96 -16.84
C GLN A 224 7.24 -10.62 -16.28
N ASP A 225 6.39 -9.60 -16.23
CA ASP A 225 6.74 -8.30 -15.69
C ASP A 225 6.99 -8.34 -14.17
N GLU A 226 6.20 -9.12 -13.42
CA GLU A 226 6.47 -9.37 -12.00
C GLU A 226 7.82 -10.06 -11.77
N VAL A 227 8.13 -11.09 -12.57
CA VAL A 227 9.41 -11.79 -12.49
C VAL A 227 10.57 -10.86 -12.86
N ARG A 228 10.42 -10.05 -13.91
CA ARG A 228 11.41 -9.03 -14.30
C ARG A 228 11.66 -8.04 -13.17
N ALA A 229 10.61 -7.53 -12.52
CA ALA A 229 10.73 -6.62 -11.40
C ALA A 229 11.47 -7.27 -10.21
N LYS A 230 11.12 -8.51 -9.85
CA LYS A 230 11.79 -9.28 -8.78
C LYS A 230 13.27 -9.50 -9.09
N VAL A 231 13.60 -9.92 -10.31
CA VAL A 231 14.98 -10.14 -10.74
C VAL A 231 15.77 -8.83 -10.76
N ALA A 232 15.17 -7.73 -11.22
CA ALA A 232 15.78 -6.40 -11.18
C ALA A 232 16.07 -5.94 -9.75
N ALA A 233 15.12 -6.11 -8.83
CA ALA A 233 15.29 -5.77 -7.42
C ALA A 233 16.41 -6.59 -6.76
N VAL A 234 16.44 -7.91 -7.00
CA VAL A 234 17.50 -8.78 -6.48
C VAL A 234 18.87 -8.38 -7.04
N ARG A 235 18.96 -8.09 -8.34
CA ARG A 235 20.20 -7.63 -8.96
C ARG A 235 20.67 -6.29 -8.36
N CYS A 236 19.75 -5.35 -8.18
CA CYS A 236 20.00 -4.05 -7.57
C CYS A 236 20.54 -4.23 -6.14
N MET A 237 19.87 -5.05 -5.32
CA MET A 237 20.33 -5.36 -3.96
C MET A 237 21.72 -6.01 -3.96
N LYS A 238 21.99 -6.97 -4.86
CA LYS A 238 23.32 -7.59 -4.98
C LYS A 238 24.44 -6.60 -5.32
N GLN A 239 24.12 -5.52 -6.04
CA GLN A 239 25.09 -4.49 -6.40
C GLN A 239 25.27 -3.45 -5.28
N ILE A 240 24.18 -3.01 -4.66
CA ILE A 240 24.20 -1.93 -3.67
C ILE A 240 24.63 -2.44 -2.28
N LEU A 241 24.13 -3.62 -1.86
CA LEU A 241 24.30 -4.11 -0.50
C LEU A 241 25.78 -4.28 -0.08
N PRO A 242 26.67 -4.87 -0.90
CA PRO A 242 28.07 -5.00 -0.53
C PRO A 242 28.76 -3.65 -0.34
N ASN A 243 28.43 -2.67 -1.19
CA ASN A 243 29.01 -1.33 -1.12
C ASN A 243 28.52 -0.60 0.13
N MET A 244 27.20 -0.60 0.39
CA MET A 244 26.64 0.01 1.60
C MET A 244 27.18 -0.67 2.87
N LEU A 245 27.28 -1.99 2.87
CA LEU A 245 27.80 -2.74 4.00
C LEU A 245 29.27 -2.39 4.24
N GLY A 246 30.07 -2.29 3.17
CA GLY A 246 31.46 -1.81 3.22
C GLY A 246 31.57 -0.41 3.81
N GLU A 247 30.75 0.55 3.36
CA GLU A 247 30.71 1.91 3.89
C GLU A 247 30.30 1.96 5.37
N VAL A 248 29.29 1.19 5.78
CA VAL A 248 28.86 1.12 7.17
C VAL A 248 29.94 0.48 8.06
N TYR A 249 30.60 -0.59 7.59
CA TYR A 249 31.72 -1.20 8.32
C TYR A 249 32.86 -0.21 8.46
N GLN A 250 33.29 0.42 7.37
CA GLN A 250 34.38 1.39 7.39
C GLN A 250 34.04 2.57 8.32
N GLY A 251 32.83 3.14 8.21
CA GLY A 251 32.39 4.21 9.09
C GLY A 251 32.34 3.82 10.56
N LYS A 252 32.01 2.56 10.89
CA LYS A 252 32.07 2.08 12.28
C LYS A 252 33.50 1.83 12.77
N VAL A 253 34.39 1.37 11.89
CA VAL A 253 35.82 1.22 12.18
C VAL A 253 36.46 2.58 12.42
N ASP A 254 36.18 3.56 11.56
CA ASP A 254 36.68 4.95 11.67
C ASP A 254 36.21 5.63 12.97
N ARG A 255 35.03 5.25 13.49
CA ARG A 255 34.51 5.73 14.79
C ARG A 255 35.05 4.98 16.01
N GLY A 256 35.89 3.95 15.83
CA GLY A 256 36.50 3.20 16.94
C GLY A 256 35.52 2.35 17.78
N GLU A 257 34.26 2.19 17.34
CA GLU A 257 33.19 1.59 18.14
C GLU A 257 33.43 0.12 18.53
N TRP A 258 34.24 -0.62 17.76
CA TRP A 258 34.36 -2.08 17.88
C TRP A 258 35.35 -2.57 18.95
N VAL A 259 36.26 -1.72 19.44
CA VAL A 259 37.35 -2.19 20.33
C VAL A 259 37.55 -1.29 21.56
N GLU A 260 37.37 0.01 21.43
CA GLU A 260 37.82 0.93 22.49
C GLU A 260 36.86 0.99 23.69
N ASN A 261 35.56 0.79 23.45
CA ASN A 261 34.56 0.94 24.50
C ASN A 261 34.57 -0.20 25.53
N ASP A 262 34.84 -1.44 25.13
CA ASP A 262 34.77 -2.59 26.05
C ASP A 262 36.01 -2.65 26.97
N ILE A 263 37.18 -2.29 26.44
CA ILE A 263 38.40 -2.16 27.24
C ILE A 263 38.23 -1.05 28.27
N ALA A 264 37.73 0.12 27.84
CA ALA A 264 37.55 1.28 28.72
C ALA A 264 36.44 1.07 29.76
N SER A 265 35.33 0.43 29.39
CA SER A 265 34.16 0.31 30.26
C SER A 265 34.14 -0.94 31.15
N ALA A 266 34.70 -2.07 30.71
CA ALA A 266 34.66 -3.33 31.45
C ALA A 266 36.02 -3.73 32.01
N PHE A 267 37.07 -3.71 31.18
CA PHE A 267 38.39 -4.21 31.58
C PHE A 267 39.12 -3.27 32.55
N LEU A 268 39.17 -1.96 32.24
CA LEU A 268 39.89 -1.01 33.09
C LEU A 268 39.29 -0.92 34.51
N PRO A 269 37.97 -0.84 34.73
CA PRO A 269 37.41 -0.85 36.09
C PRO A 269 37.69 -2.15 36.85
N TRP A 270 37.59 -3.30 36.18
CA TRP A 270 37.94 -4.59 36.79
C TRP A 270 39.43 -4.64 37.19
N LEU A 271 40.32 -4.17 36.33
CA LEU A 271 41.76 -4.13 36.61
C LEU A 271 42.08 -3.19 37.78
N ILE A 272 41.51 -1.98 37.77
CA ILE A 272 41.69 -0.99 38.85
C ILE A 272 41.21 -1.58 40.18
N LYS A 273 40.02 -2.19 40.20
CA LYS A 273 39.48 -2.85 41.40
C LYS A 273 40.37 -3.99 41.88
N SER A 274 40.87 -4.82 40.98
CA SER A 274 41.77 -5.95 41.33
C SER A 274 43.12 -5.47 41.88
N VAL A 275 43.64 -4.36 41.34
CA VAL A 275 44.85 -3.72 41.86
C VAL A 275 44.60 -3.10 43.24
N GLU A 276 43.46 -2.44 43.41
CA GLU A 276 43.03 -1.86 44.70
C GLU A 276 42.89 -2.95 45.77
N GLU A 277 42.23 -4.07 45.47
CA GLU A 277 42.09 -5.22 46.38
C GLU A 277 43.46 -5.81 46.77
N ASN A 278 44.43 -5.86 45.84
CA ASN A 278 45.78 -6.33 46.12
C ASN A 278 46.58 -5.35 47.00
N ILE A 279 46.47 -4.04 46.75
CA ILE A 279 47.12 -3.01 47.59
C ILE A 279 46.51 -3.04 48.99
N GLU A 280 45.18 -3.13 49.08
CA GLU A 280 44.45 -3.22 50.34
C GLU A 280 44.75 -4.52 51.09
N GLY A 281 44.93 -5.64 50.37
CA GLY A 281 45.43 -6.90 50.93
C GLY A 281 46.84 -6.77 51.50
N LYS A 282 47.75 -6.09 50.79
CA LYS A 282 49.11 -5.80 51.28
C LYS A 282 49.10 -4.86 52.48
N ARG A 283 48.26 -3.82 52.46
CA ARG A 283 48.10 -2.88 53.59
C ARG A 283 47.62 -3.61 54.83
N ARG A 284 46.53 -4.39 54.74
CA ARG A 284 46.02 -5.22 55.84
C ARG A 284 47.07 -6.24 56.31
N GLY A 285 47.81 -6.85 55.39
CA GLY A 285 48.92 -7.75 55.73
C GLY A 285 50.03 -7.05 56.52
N SER A 286 50.39 -5.82 56.14
CA SER A 286 51.37 -5.00 56.87
C SER A 286 50.85 -4.61 58.25
N GLU A 287 49.59 -4.18 58.35
CA GLU A 287 48.97 -3.80 59.64
C GLU A 287 48.90 -4.99 60.60
N LEU A 288 48.49 -6.17 60.11
CA LEU A 288 48.51 -7.39 60.92
C LEU A 288 49.92 -7.79 61.34
N LEU A 289 50.92 -7.60 60.47
CA LEU A 289 52.32 -7.87 60.81
C LEU A 289 52.80 -6.89 61.89
N ASP A 290 52.48 -5.60 61.77
CA ASP A 290 52.80 -4.58 62.74
C ASP A 290 52.12 -4.88 64.09
N ASP A 291 50.85 -5.28 64.09
CA ASP A 291 50.11 -5.70 65.29
C ASP A 291 50.74 -6.95 65.95
N VAL A 292 51.16 -7.94 65.15
CA VAL A 292 51.86 -9.14 65.65
C VAL A 292 53.21 -8.77 66.25
N ILE A 293 53.95 -7.86 65.61
CA ILE A 293 55.23 -7.34 66.13
C ILE A 293 54.99 -6.64 67.47
N VAL A 294 54.01 -5.73 67.55
CA VAL A 294 53.66 -5.01 68.79
C VAL A 294 53.25 -6.01 69.88
N PHE A 295 52.37 -6.97 69.60
CA PHE A 295 51.96 -7.99 70.55
C PHE A 295 53.13 -8.86 71.02
N SER A 296 54.02 -9.26 70.11
CA SER A 296 55.21 -10.04 70.46
C SER A 296 56.19 -9.26 71.35
N LEU A 297 56.36 -7.96 71.10
CA LEU A 297 57.19 -7.06 71.91
C LEU A 297 56.56 -6.80 73.28
N GLU A 298 55.23 -6.63 73.36
CA GLU A 298 54.52 -6.51 74.64
C GLU A 298 54.62 -7.79 75.46
N LYS A 299 54.47 -8.96 74.82
CA LYS A 299 54.66 -10.25 75.48
C LYS A 299 56.11 -10.46 75.92
N ALA A 300 57.09 -10.05 75.12
CA ALA A 300 58.50 -10.10 75.52
C ALA A 300 58.76 -9.19 76.74
N LYS A 301 58.23 -7.96 76.72
CA LYS A 301 58.30 -7.04 77.87
C LYS A 301 57.62 -7.58 79.12
N SER A 302 56.45 -8.24 78.99
CA SER A 302 55.76 -8.81 80.16
C SER A 302 56.50 -10.03 80.72
N MET A 303 57.08 -10.87 79.87
CA MET A 303 57.96 -11.97 80.28
C MET A 303 59.23 -11.47 80.95
N GLU A 304 59.85 -10.39 80.44
CA GLU A 304 61.03 -9.77 81.05
C GLU A 304 60.69 -9.15 82.42
N LYS A 305 59.55 -8.45 82.53
CA LYS A 305 59.05 -7.94 83.82
C LYS A 305 58.79 -9.09 84.80
N ALA A 306 58.10 -10.15 84.38
CA ALA A 306 57.84 -11.32 85.22
C ALA A 306 59.15 -12.02 85.64
N ALA A 307 60.14 -12.12 84.75
CA ALA A 307 61.46 -12.67 85.07
C ALA A 307 62.21 -11.80 86.08
N ARG A 308 62.17 -10.46 85.92
CA ARG A 308 62.78 -9.50 86.83
C ARG A 308 62.11 -9.51 88.21
N GLU A 309 60.78 -9.60 88.26
CA GLU A 309 60.02 -9.75 89.50
C GLU A 309 60.35 -11.07 90.20
N ALA A 310 60.46 -12.18 89.46
CA ALA A 310 60.88 -13.48 90.00
C ALA A 310 62.33 -13.47 90.53
N GLU A 311 63.23 -12.75 89.87
CA GLU A 311 64.62 -12.58 90.31
C GLU A 311 64.71 -11.71 91.57
N GLU A 312 63.96 -10.60 91.63
CA GLU A 312 63.86 -9.77 92.84
C GLU A 312 63.26 -10.55 94.03
N GLN A 313 62.28 -11.42 93.79
CA GLN A 313 61.71 -12.29 94.82
C GLN A 313 62.77 -13.29 95.33
N ARG A 314 63.52 -13.95 94.44
CA ARG A 314 64.64 -14.83 94.83
C ARG A 314 65.71 -14.11 95.65
N LEU A 315 66.06 -12.88 95.28
CA LEU A 315 67.08 -12.11 95.98
C LEU A 315 66.64 -11.71 97.40
N LYS A 316 65.35 -11.39 97.57
CA LYS A 316 64.74 -11.14 98.89
C LYS A 316 64.75 -12.38 99.77
N GLU A 317 64.44 -13.56 99.22
CA GLU A 317 64.49 -14.83 99.96
C GLU A 317 65.91 -15.13 100.46
N LEU A 318 66.92 -15.03 99.59
CA LEU A 318 68.33 -15.20 99.94
C LEU A 318 68.82 -14.22 101.02
N SER A 319 68.41 -12.95 100.94
CA SER A 319 68.74 -11.93 101.95
C SER A 319 68.16 -12.27 103.32
N SER A 320 66.89 -12.72 103.36
CA SER A 320 66.25 -13.13 104.62
C SER A 320 66.88 -14.39 105.24
N ALA A 321 67.36 -15.32 104.41
CA ALA A 321 68.08 -16.51 104.86
C ALA A 321 69.48 -16.16 105.42
N ALA A 322 70.20 -15.25 104.77
CA ALA A 322 71.52 -14.79 105.23
C ALA A 322 71.45 -14.00 106.55
N ALA A 323 70.38 -13.24 106.79
CA ALA A 323 70.16 -12.53 108.05
C ALA A 323 69.97 -13.48 109.25
N ARG A 324 69.28 -14.62 109.06
CA ARG A 324 69.08 -15.62 110.13
C ARG A 324 70.37 -16.29 110.61
N LEU A 325 71.35 -16.47 109.72
CA LEU A 325 72.65 -17.08 110.05
C LEU A 325 73.59 -16.17 110.86
N ARG A 326 73.46 -14.84 110.77
CA ARG A 326 74.34 -13.89 111.48
C ARG A 326 74.00 -13.70 112.97
N ALA A 327 72.78 -13.99 113.39
CA ALA A 327 72.32 -13.76 114.77
C ALA A 327 72.82 -14.79 115.81
N ALA A 328 73.54 -15.85 115.41
CA ALA A 328 73.80 -17.03 116.26
C ALA A 328 75.21 -17.15 116.89
N ARG A 329 76.02 -16.08 116.99
CA ARG A 329 77.45 -16.16 117.41
C ARG A 329 77.78 -15.29 118.64
N VAL A 330 78.39 -15.88 119.69
CA VAL A 330 78.80 -15.22 120.97
C VAL A 330 80.31 -15.42 121.19
N GLY A 331 81.04 -14.39 121.64
CA GLY A 331 82.50 -14.42 121.86
C GLY A 331 82.91 -13.80 123.21
N LYS A 332 84.05 -14.23 123.79
CA LYS A 332 84.55 -13.77 125.11
C LYS A 332 85.79 -12.88 124.96
N VAL A 333 85.86 -11.74 125.65
CA VAL A 333 86.98 -10.77 125.56
C VAL A 333 87.57 -10.48 126.96
N LYS A 334 88.89 -10.31 127.05
CA LYS A 334 89.65 -9.87 128.25
C LYS A 334 90.28 -8.50 128.00
N ILE A 335 90.24 -7.60 128.98
CA ILE A 335 90.75 -6.23 128.86
C ILE A 335 91.81 -5.99 129.96
N ASN A 336 92.98 -5.47 129.60
CA ASN A 336 94.03 -5.07 130.55
C ASN A 336 93.92 -3.57 130.83
N ILE A 337 93.91 -3.17 132.10
CA ILE A 337 93.92 -1.76 132.52
C ILE A 337 95.31 -1.42 133.05
N THR A 338 95.96 -0.45 132.41
CA THR A 338 97.31 0.03 132.75
C THR A 338 97.22 1.20 133.75
N ALA A 339 98.10 1.23 134.76
CA ALA A 339 98.06 2.07 135.97
C ALA A 339 98.08 3.60 135.79
N GLY A 340 98.03 4.12 134.57
CA GLY A 340 97.97 5.57 134.28
C GLY A 340 96.55 6.12 134.07
N SER A 341 95.55 5.27 133.82
CA SER A 341 94.22 5.73 133.39
C SER A 341 93.15 5.70 134.49
N VAL A 342 93.41 5.04 135.62
CA VAL A 342 92.49 4.97 136.77
C VAL A 342 93.35 4.83 138.03
N GLY A 343 93.28 5.78 138.97
CA GLY A 343 94.24 6.00 140.08
C GLY A 343 94.51 4.82 141.02
N LEU A 344 95.26 3.82 140.56
CA LEU A 344 95.72 2.65 141.30
C LEU A 344 97.24 2.54 141.26
N ALA A 345 97.80 2.00 142.35
CA ALA A 345 99.23 1.90 142.56
C ALA A 345 99.95 0.74 141.80
N ALA A 346 99.22 -0.09 141.04
CA ALA A 346 99.79 -1.15 140.18
C ALA A 346 98.82 -1.63 139.09
N ASP A 347 99.36 -2.19 137.99
CA ASP A 347 98.62 -2.79 136.88
C ASP A 347 97.77 -3.99 137.34
N LYS A 348 96.47 -4.01 136.98
CA LYS A 348 95.54 -5.09 137.35
C LYS A 348 94.75 -5.56 136.12
N VAL A 349 94.81 -6.86 135.85
CA VAL A 349 94.13 -7.50 134.70
C VAL A 349 92.67 -7.78 135.05
N VAL A 350 91.74 -7.33 134.21
CA VAL A 350 90.30 -7.58 134.39
C VAL A 350 89.92 -8.91 133.75
N GLY A 351 89.25 -9.78 134.52
CA GLY A 351 88.74 -11.09 134.09
C GLY A 351 87.56 -10.99 133.10
N PRO A 352 87.24 -12.07 132.34
CA PRO A 352 86.57 -12.01 131.03
C PRO A 352 85.08 -11.64 131.04
N LEU A 353 84.67 -10.76 130.10
CA LEU A 353 83.27 -10.44 129.77
C LEU A 353 82.77 -11.21 128.52
N ASP A 354 81.52 -11.66 128.56
CA ASP A 354 80.82 -12.30 127.44
C ASP A 354 80.12 -11.27 126.54
N ILE A 355 80.38 -11.30 125.22
CA ILE A 355 79.83 -10.38 124.20
C ILE A 355 79.00 -11.15 123.17
N THR A 356 77.77 -10.69 122.89
CA THR A 356 76.96 -11.21 121.78
C THR A 356 77.12 -10.35 120.52
N GLY A 357 76.98 -10.94 119.33
CA GLY A 357 77.10 -10.24 118.04
C GLY A 357 76.05 -9.15 117.77
N SER A 358 75.11 -8.93 118.69
CA SER A 358 74.10 -7.85 118.67
C SER A 358 74.36 -6.73 119.67
N ASP A 359 75.39 -6.83 120.53
CA ASP A 359 75.69 -5.81 121.55
C ASP A 359 76.37 -4.60 120.89
N THR A 360 75.83 -3.40 121.13
CA THR A 360 76.44 -2.14 120.64
C THR A 360 77.56 -1.68 121.57
N VAL A 361 78.45 -0.79 121.10
CA VAL A 361 79.62 -0.31 121.87
C VAL A 361 79.22 0.28 123.24
N ARG A 362 78.05 0.91 123.35
CA ARG A 362 77.48 1.41 124.62
C ARG A 362 77.17 0.30 125.62
N ASP A 363 76.56 -0.79 125.17
CA ASP A 363 76.19 -1.92 126.03
C ASP A 363 77.43 -2.61 126.63
N LEU A 364 78.57 -2.50 125.95
CA LEU A 364 79.88 -2.95 126.41
C LEU A 364 80.50 -2.03 127.47
N GLU A 365 80.41 -0.72 127.28
CA GLU A 365 80.90 0.28 128.24
C GLU A 365 80.15 0.20 129.57
N ASP A 366 78.83 -0.03 129.55
CA ASP A 366 78.02 -0.15 130.75
C ASP A 366 78.35 -1.40 131.57
N LYS A 367 78.62 -2.54 130.92
CA LYS A 367 79.07 -3.76 131.61
C LYS A 367 80.44 -3.57 132.28
N ILE A 368 81.34 -2.79 131.69
CA ILE A 368 82.66 -2.49 132.27
C ILE A 368 82.54 -1.52 133.46
N LYS A 369 81.67 -0.50 133.38
CA LYS A 369 81.39 0.41 134.51
C LYS A 369 80.79 -0.31 135.72
N ALA A 370 79.85 -1.24 135.49
CA ALA A 370 79.24 -2.01 136.55
C ALA A 370 80.28 -2.82 137.36
N TRP A 371 81.31 -3.37 136.70
CA TRP A 371 82.36 -4.12 137.38
C TRP A 371 83.37 -3.22 138.12
N LEU A 372 83.76 -2.07 137.53
CA LEU A 372 84.65 -1.10 138.19
C LEU A 372 84.06 -0.54 139.50
N THR A 373 82.73 -0.41 139.56
CA THR A 373 82.03 0.02 140.78
C THR A 373 82.08 -1.06 141.88
N ASP A 374 82.10 -2.35 141.53
CA ASP A 374 82.15 -3.47 142.47
C ASP A 374 83.54 -3.63 143.14
N GLU A 375 84.63 -3.24 142.47
CA GLU A 375 86.00 -3.23 143.04
C GLU A 375 86.36 -1.94 143.81
N GLY A 376 85.39 -1.03 144.04
CA GLY A 376 85.56 0.13 144.93
C GLY A 376 86.38 1.30 144.37
N ILE A 377 86.48 1.41 143.03
CA ILE A 377 87.23 2.47 142.34
C ILE A 377 86.23 3.39 141.64
N THR A 378 85.99 4.57 142.19
CA THR A 378 85.09 5.57 141.58
C THR A 378 85.77 6.25 140.40
N PHE A 379 85.27 5.99 139.19
CA PHE A 379 85.68 6.65 137.95
C PHE A 379 84.46 7.30 137.27
N GLU A 380 84.46 8.63 137.14
CA GLU A 380 83.45 9.36 136.37
C GLU A 380 83.88 9.45 134.89
N ALA A 381 83.11 8.80 134.01
CA ALA A 381 83.34 8.80 132.57
C ALA A 381 82.64 10.00 131.89
N GLY A 382 83.37 10.74 131.04
CA GLY A 382 82.83 11.82 130.21
C GLY A 382 81.91 11.34 129.07
N GLU A 383 81.09 12.24 128.53
CA GLU A 383 79.96 11.99 127.59
C GLU A 383 80.29 11.23 126.29
N SER A 384 81.57 11.00 125.96
CA SER A 384 82.03 10.37 124.71
C SER A 384 82.46 8.90 124.82
N GLY A 385 82.31 8.25 125.99
CA GLY A 385 82.70 6.85 126.17
C GLY A 385 84.22 6.65 126.18
N PHE A 386 84.70 5.56 126.76
CA PHE A 386 86.14 5.29 126.95
C PHE A 386 86.70 4.23 125.99
N LEU A 387 85.86 3.61 125.16
CA LEU A 387 86.31 2.67 124.12
C LEU A 387 86.31 3.36 122.74
N GLN A 388 87.44 3.93 122.34
CA GLN A 388 87.62 4.44 120.98
C GLN A 388 88.11 3.32 120.04
N LEU A 389 87.24 2.89 119.13
CA LEU A 389 87.58 1.97 118.04
C LEU A 389 88.41 2.70 116.97
N GLY A 390 89.72 2.54 116.99
CA GLY A 390 90.58 2.81 115.84
C GLY A 390 90.39 1.72 114.79
N ASN A 391 89.79 2.03 113.64
CA ASN A 391 89.82 1.13 112.49
C ASN A 391 89.89 1.90 111.17
N SER A 392 91.12 2.02 110.67
CA SER A 392 91.44 2.23 109.26
C SER A 392 91.15 0.95 108.48
N VAL A 393 90.27 0.98 107.48
CA VAL A 393 90.21 -0.08 106.46
C VAL A 393 90.10 0.54 105.07
N LYS A 394 91.08 0.14 104.25
CA LYS A 394 91.42 0.59 102.90
C LYS A 394 90.26 0.43 101.91
N GLN A 395 89.96 1.49 101.17
CA GLN A 395 89.36 1.38 99.84
C GLN A 395 90.36 0.68 98.90
N ARG A 396 89.93 -0.41 98.24
CA ARG A 396 90.58 -0.96 97.05
C ARG A 396 89.64 -0.80 95.88
N LEU A 397 90.15 -0.18 94.82
CA LEU A 397 89.59 -0.10 93.49
C LEU A 397 89.32 -1.50 92.92
N ARG A 398 88.05 -1.79 92.61
CA ARG A 398 87.56 -2.30 91.33
C ARG A 398 86.05 -2.10 91.25
#